data_AF-A0A1B6GND5-F1
#
_entry.id   AF-A0A1B6GND5-F1
#
_cell.length_a   1.000
_cell.length_b   1.000
_cell.length_c   1.000
_cell.angle_alpha   90.00
_cell.angle_beta   90.00
_cell.angle_gamma   90.00
#
_symmetry.space_group_name_H-M   'P 1'
#
loop_
_entity.id
_entity.type
_entity.pdbx_description
1 polymer ?
#
loop_
_entity_poly.entity_id
_entity_poly.type
_entity_poly.pdbx_seq_one_letter_code
_entity_poly.pdbx_strand_id
1 'polypeptide(L)'
;MYSAPARHPAAGGAPPQPGQLKFTIAETCERIKEEFNFLQAQYHTLKLECEKLASEKTEMQRHYVMYYEMSYGLNVEMHKQTEIAKRLNAIIAQLLPFLAQEHQQQVATAVDRAKQVTMTELNAIIGQQQQQGLQQLLQQIHAQQMPHGP
;
A
#
# COMPACT_ATOMS: atom_id res chain seq x y z
N MET A 1 0.58 8.68 18.44
CA MET A 1 0.36 9.18 19.82
C MET A 1 -1.06 9.71 19.88
N TYR A 2 -2.04 8.87 20.20
CA TYR A 2 -3.44 9.29 20.28
C TYR A 2 -3.67 9.98 21.63
N SER A 3 -4.12 11.23 21.61
CA SER A 3 -4.46 11.98 22.83
C SER A 3 -5.71 11.36 23.47
N ALA A 4 -5.59 10.98 24.74
CA ALA A 4 -6.71 10.47 25.54
C ALA A 4 -7.79 11.55 25.71
N PRO A 5 -9.10 11.19 25.74
CA PRO A 5 -10.14 12.15 26.07
C PRO A 5 -9.97 12.58 27.53
N ALA A 6 -9.87 13.89 27.74
CA ALA A 6 -9.77 14.49 29.05
C ALA A 6 -10.98 14.09 29.91
N ARG A 7 -10.75 13.31 30.97
CA ARG A 7 -11.70 13.18 32.07
C ARG A 7 -11.86 14.57 32.70
N HIS A 8 -13.03 15.18 32.54
CA HIS A 8 -13.41 16.34 33.36
C HIS A 8 -13.38 15.97 34.85
N PRO A 9 -12.98 16.90 35.73
CA PRO A 9 -12.78 16.60 37.14
C PRO A 9 -14.13 16.25 37.78
N ALA A 10 -14.14 15.20 38.60
CA ALA A 10 -15.22 14.96 39.52
C ALA A 10 -15.38 16.21 40.38
N ALA A 11 -16.53 16.87 40.30
CA ALA A 11 -16.89 17.95 41.20
C ALA A 11 -16.76 17.42 42.64
N GLY A 12 -15.71 17.86 43.34
CA GLY A 12 -15.52 17.60 44.76
C GLY A 12 -16.65 18.26 45.52
N GLY A 13 -17.70 17.49 45.82
CA GLY A 13 -18.83 17.91 46.62
C GLY A 13 -18.45 17.93 48.10
N ALA A 14 -18.67 19.09 48.73
CA ALA A 14 -18.74 19.25 50.19
C ALA A 14 -19.76 18.25 50.81
N PRO A 15 -19.63 17.90 52.11
CA PRO A 15 -20.49 16.91 52.74
C PRO A 15 -21.98 17.30 52.66
N PRO A 16 -22.89 16.35 52.42
CA PRO A 16 -24.28 16.66 52.14
C PRO A 16 -24.99 17.19 53.40
N GLN A 17 -25.62 18.37 53.30
CA GLN A 17 -26.52 18.88 54.31
C GLN A 17 -27.84 18.07 54.31
N PRO A 18 -28.38 17.70 55.49
CA PRO A 18 -29.62 16.94 55.58
C PRO A 18 -30.81 17.84 55.21
N GLY A 19 -31.20 17.82 53.92
CA GLY A 19 -32.37 18.56 53.43
C GLY A 19 -32.51 18.79 51.93
N GLN A 20 -31.50 18.50 51.09
CA GLN A 20 -31.52 18.86 49.65
C GLN A 20 -31.38 17.68 48.68
N LEU A 21 -32.18 16.63 48.86
CA LEU A 21 -32.41 15.64 47.81
C LEU A 21 -33.90 15.64 47.45
N LYS A 22 -34.32 16.72 46.79
CA LYS A 22 -35.57 16.74 46.01
C LYS A 22 -35.19 17.06 44.57
N PHE A 23 -34.52 16.12 43.90
CA PHE A 23 -34.58 16.09 42.44
C PHE A 23 -36.05 15.97 42.07
N THR A 24 -36.57 16.96 41.36
CA THR A 24 -37.93 16.87 40.86
C THR A 24 -37.97 15.85 39.72
N ILE A 25 -39.09 15.14 39.60
CA ILE A 25 -39.28 14.15 38.53
C ILE A 25 -39.05 14.81 37.15
N ALA A 26 -39.44 16.08 37.00
CA ALA A 26 -39.23 16.87 35.80
C ALA A 26 -37.74 17.07 35.43
N GLU A 27 -36.88 17.42 36.39
CA GLU A 27 -35.43 17.57 36.16
C GLU A 27 -34.79 16.24 35.77
N THR A 28 -35.25 15.14 36.37
CA THR A 28 -34.78 13.79 36.02
C THR A 28 -35.16 13.43 34.58
N CYS A 29 -36.39 13.75 34.16
CA CYS A 29 -36.84 13.54 32.79
C CYS A 29 -36.03 14.36 31.77
N GLU A 30 -35.70 15.63 32.07
CA GLU A 30 -34.90 16.44 31.13
C GLU A 30 -33.46 15.90 31.02
N ARG A 31 -32.85 15.48 32.15
CA ARG A 31 -31.53 14.84 32.11
C ARG A 31 -31.52 13.57 31.26
N ILE A 32 -32.54 12.71 31.39
CA ILE A 32 -32.67 11.49 30.58
C ILE A 32 -32.77 11.84 29.08
N LYS A 33 -33.52 12.89 28.74
CA LYS A 33 -33.67 13.35 27.36
C LYS A 33 -32.36 13.91 26.79
N GLU A 34 -31.60 14.68 27.57
CA GLU A 34 -30.27 15.15 27.19
C GLU A 34 -29.30 13.98 26.98
N GLU A 35 -29.26 13.02 27.91
CA GLU A 35 -28.43 11.82 27.79
C GLU A 35 -28.82 10.97 26.56
N PHE A 36 -30.11 10.84 26.27
CA PHE A 36 -30.60 10.14 25.08
C PHE A 36 -30.19 10.86 23.79
N ASN A 37 -30.38 12.18 23.72
CA ASN A 37 -29.98 12.98 22.56
C ASN A 37 -28.46 12.92 22.33
N PHE A 38 -27.68 12.97 23.41
CA PHE A 38 -26.24 12.83 23.35
C PHE A 38 -25.82 11.44 22.84
N LEU A 39 -26.45 10.37 23.34
CA LEU A 39 -26.20 9.01 22.87
C LEU A 39 -26.60 8.84 21.40
N GLN A 40 -27.74 9.40 20.98
CA GLN A 40 -28.21 9.37 19.60
C GLN A 40 -27.22 10.07 18.66
N ALA A 41 -26.68 11.22 19.06
CA ALA A 41 -25.67 11.94 18.30
C ALA A 41 -24.37 11.12 18.16
N GLN A 42 -23.88 10.52 19.26
CA GLN A 42 -22.71 9.65 19.21
C GLN A 42 -22.92 8.43 18.32
N TYR A 43 -24.09 7.80 18.38
CA TYR A 43 -24.44 6.68 17.50
C TYR A 43 -24.41 7.08 16.02
N HIS A 44 -24.95 8.26 15.68
CA HIS A 44 -24.94 8.74 14.31
C HIS A 44 -23.52 8.98 13.80
N THR A 45 -22.67 9.63 14.60
CA THR A 45 -21.25 9.82 14.27
C THR A 45 -20.54 8.48 14.07
N LEU A 46 -20.72 7.53 14.98
CA LEU A 46 -20.11 6.21 14.88
C LEU A 46 -20.57 5.47 13.61
N LYS A 47 -21.85 5.57 13.24
CA LYS A 47 -22.37 4.96 12.02
C LYS A 47 -21.66 5.51 10.78
N LEU A 48 -21.49 6.82 10.68
CA LEU A 48 -20.78 7.45 9.56
C LEU A 48 -19.30 7.01 9.52
N GLU A 49 -18.65 6.90 10.67
CA GLU A 49 -17.28 6.38 10.75
C GLU A 49 -17.18 4.92 10.29
N CYS A 50 -18.15 4.08 10.64
CA CYS A 50 -18.21 2.69 10.16
C CYS A 50 -18.39 2.60 8.65
N GLU A 51 -19.27 3.44 8.06
CA GLU A 51 -19.47 3.50 6.60
C GLU A 51 -18.19 3.93 5.88
N LYS A 52 -17.50 4.95 6.41
CA LYS A 52 -16.20 5.39 5.90
C LYS A 52 -15.17 4.27 5.97
N LEU A 53 -15.05 3.59 7.11
CA LEU A 53 -14.08 2.50 7.29
C LEU A 53 -14.37 1.32 6.34
N ALA A 54 -15.63 1.01 6.07
CA ALA A 54 -16.00 -0.01 5.10
C ALA A 54 -15.55 0.35 3.67
N SER A 55 -15.66 1.62 3.29
CA SER A 55 -15.14 2.12 2.01
C SER A 55 -13.61 2.01 1.94
N GLU A 56 -12.90 2.47 2.96
CA GLU A 56 -11.44 2.39 3.04
C GLU A 56 -10.94 0.93 2.99
N LYS A 57 -11.63 0.01 3.67
CA LYS A 57 -11.34 -1.43 3.61
C LYS A 57 -11.45 -1.97 2.18
N THR A 58 -12.48 -1.56 1.44
CA THR A 58 -12.70 -2.02 0.07
C THR A 58 -11.61 -1.50 -0.87
N GLU A 59 -11.20 -0.23 -0.71
CA GLU A 59 -10.08 0.34 -1.45
C GLU A 59 -8.77 -0.39 -1.15
N MET A 60 -8.50 -0.63 0.14
CA MET A 60 -7.33 -1.38 0.56
C MET A 60 -7.30 -2.79 -0.02
N GLN A 61 -8.45 -3.47 -0.06
CA GLN A 61 -8.57 -4.79 -0.68
C GLN A 61 -8.23 -4.76 -2.17
N ARG A 62 -8.68 -3.72 -2.90
CA ARG A 62 -8.35 -3.57 -4.33
C ARG A 62 -6.85 -3.41 -4.55
N HIS A 63 -6.22 -2.51 -3.79
CA HIS A 63 -4.77 -2.35 -3.85
C HIS A 63 -4.03 -3.63 -3.45
N TYR A 64 -4.48 -4.32 -2.40
CA TYR A 64 -3.88 -5.58 -1.97
C TYR A 64 -3.87 -6.63 -3.10
N VAL A 65 -5.02 -6.85 -3.76
CA VAL A 65 -5.11 -7.81 -4.87
C VAL A 65 -4.22 -7.38 -6.03
N MET A 66 -4.25 -6.11 -6.42
CA MET A 66 -3.42 -5.58 -7.50
C MET A 66 -1.93 -5.80 -7.25
N TYR A 67 -1.43 -5.49 -6.05
CA TYR A 67 -0.03 -5.72 -5.68
C TYR A 67 0.30 -7.20 -5.58
N TYR A 68 -0.62 -8.04 -5.10
CA TYR A 68 -0.41 -9.49 -5.02
C TYR A 68 -0.19 -10.11 -6.40
N GLU A 69 -1.06 -9.79 -7.36
CA GLU A 69 -0.95 -10.27 -8.75
C GLU A 69 0.33 -9.76 -9.42
N MET A 70 0.63 -8.47 -9.24
CA MET A 70 1.85 -7.87 -9.78
C MET A 70 3.12 -8.52 -9.19
N SER A 71 3.18 -8.70 -7.87
CA SER A 71 4.31 -9.35 -7.21
C SER A 71 4.50 -10.78 -7.68
N TYR A 72 3.42 -11.53 -7.88
CA TYR A 72 3.51 -12.89 -8.43
C TYR A 72 4.09 -12.89 -9.85
N GLY A 73 3.60 -12.01 -10.74
CA GLY A 73 4.12 -11.88 -12.10
C GLY A 73 5.61 -11.49 -12.13
N LEU A 74 5.99 -10.50 -11.32
CA LEU A 74 7.39 -10.07 -11.18
C LEU A 74 8.27 -11.21 -10.65
N ASN A 75 7.79 -12.00 -9.69
CA ASN A 75 8.54 -13.11 -9.12
C ASN A 75 8.81 -14.22 -10.16
N VAL A 76 7.81 -14.57 -10.97
CA VAL A 76 7.98 -15.54 -12.05
C VAL A 76 9.00 -15.04 -13.07
N GLU A 77 8.87 -13.79 -13.52
CA GLU A 77 9.80 -13.24 -14.52
C GLU A 77 11.22 -13.12 -13.96
N MET A 78 11.38 -12.74 -12.69
CA MET A 78 12.68 -12.73 -12.01
C MET A 78 13.36 -14.11 -12.04
N HIS A 79 12.63 -15.17 -11.65
CA HIS A 79 13.18 -16.53 -11.68
C HIS A 79 13.51 -16.98 -13.10
N LYS A 80 12.67 -16.65 -14.08
CA LYS A 80 12.92 -16.94 -15.50
C LYS A 80 14.19 -16.26 -16.00
N GLN A 81 14.37 -14.96 -15.74
CA GLN A 81 15.57 -14.22 -16.16
C GLN A 81 16.83 -14.73 -15.44
N THR A 82 16.71 -15.11 -14.16
CA THR A 82 17.81 -15.73 -13.41
C THR A 82 18.25 -17.05 -14.04
N GLU A 83 17.31 -17.91 -14.44
CA GLU A 83 17.62 -19.18 -15.09
C GLU A 83 18.19 -18.98 -16.51
N ILE A 84 17.67 -18.01 -17.28
CA ILE A 84 18.25 -17.63 -18.58
C ILE A 84 19.70 -17.18 -18.41
N ALA A 85 19.98 -16.26 -17.48
CA ALA A 85 21.32 -15.77 -17.22
C ALA A 85 22.28 -16.90 -16.82
N LYS A 86 21.82 -17.84 -15.97
CA LYS A 86 22.59 -19.03 -15.58
C LYS A 86 22.93 -19.91 -16.78
N ARG A 87 21.96 -20.20 -17.66
CA ARG A 87 22.18 -21.02 -18.86
C ARG A 87 23.13 -20.35 -19.85
N LEU A 88 22.97 -19.05 -20.09
CA LEU A 88 23.87 -18.29 -20.95
C LEU A 88 25.30 -18.33 -20.41
N ASN A 89 25.48 -18.13 -19.10
CA ASN A 89 26.80 -18.23 -18.47
C ASN A 89 27.40 -19.65 -18.61
N ALA A 90 26.59 -20.70 -18.47
CA ALA A 90 27.04 -22.07 -18.66
C ALA A 90 27.50 -22.34 -20.10
N ILE A 91 26.75 -21.85 -21.10
CA ILE A 91 27.13 -21.97 -22.52
C ILE A 91 28.46 -21.24 -22.77
N ILE A 92 28.63 -20.01 -22.26
CA ILE A 92 29.87 -19.26 -22.43
C ILE A 92 31.06 -20.01 -21.81
N ALA A 93 30.88 -20.55 -20.61
CA ALA A 93 31.92 -21.35 -19.95
C ALA A 93 32.29 -22.62 -20.73
N GLN A 94 31.30 -23.27 -21.38
CA GLN A 94 31.55 -24.43 -22.24
C GLN A 94 32.29 -24.07 -23.52
N LEU A 95 32.05 -22.89 -24.09
CA LEU A 95 32.70 -22.43 -25.32
C LEU A 95 34.12 -21.89 -25.08
N LEU A 96 34.41 -21.44 -23.86
CA LEU A 96 35.67 -20.78 -23.50
C LEU A 96 36.93 -21.59 -23.87
N PRO A 97 37.03 -22.91 -23.60
CA PRO A 97 38.21 -23.72 -23.95
C PRO A 97 38.50 -23.83 -25.46
N PHE A 98 37.52 -23.52 -26.32
CA PHE A 98 37.66 -23.57 -27.77
C PHE A 98 38.21 -22.28 -28.37
N LEU A 99 38.40 -21.24 -27.57
CA LEU A 99 38.96 -19.96 -28.00
C LEU A 99 40.48 -19.95 -27.87
N ALA A 100 41.15 -19.11 -28.66
CA ALA A 100 42.57 -18.81 -28.48
C ALA A 100 42.84 -18.23 -27.09
N GLN A 101 44.00 -18.51 -26.52
CA GLN A 101 44.34 -18.18 -25.12
C GLN A 101 44.17 -16.68 -24.79
N GLU A 102 44.49 -15.79 -25.74
CA GLU A 102 44.27 -14.34 -25.59
C GLU A 102 42.77 -13.99 -25.45
N HIS A 103 41.92 -14.59 -26.28
CA HIS A 103 40.48 -14.36 -26.26
C HIS A 103 39.80 -14.97 -25.03
N GLN A 104 40.33 -16.08 -24.49
CA GLN A 104 39.80 -16.70 -23.28
C GLN A 104 39.77 -15.72 -22.10
N GLN A 105 40.89 -15.03 -21.87
CA GLN A 105 40.99 -14.06 -20.78
C GLN A 105 40.07 -12.85 -21.01
N GLN A 106 39.99 -12.34 -22.24
CA GLN A 106 39.12 -11.21 -22.58
C GLN A 106 37.64 -11.55 -22.35
N VAL A 107 37.19 -12.72 -22.81
CA VAL A 107 35.81 -13.19 -22.64
C VAL A 107 35.49 -13.43 -21.17
N ALA A 108 36.39 -14.08 -20.42
CA ALA A 108 36.19 -14.30 -18.98
C ALA A 108 35.99 -12.98 -18.21
N THR A 109 36.87 -12.00 -18.43
CA THR A 109 36.75 -10.67 -17.80
C THR A 109 35.46 -9.96 -18.21
N ALA A 110 35.07 -10.03 -19.49
CA ALA A 110 33.85 -9.40 -19.98
C ALA A 110 32.58 -10.00 -19.35
N VAL A 111 32.53 -11.32 -19.19
CA VAL A 111 31.42 -12.03 -18.55
C VAL A 111 31.30 -11.65 -17.08
N ASP A 112 32.43 -11.55 -16.36
CA ASP A 112 32.41 -11.16 -14.95
C ASP A 112 31.94 -9.72 -14.76
N ARG A 113 32.35 -8.80 -15.66
CA ARG A 113 31.82 -7.43 -15.66
C ARG A 113 30.32 -7.39 -15.98
N ALA A 114 29.86 -8.19 -16.93
CA ALA A 114 28.45 -8.23 -17.35
C ALA A 114 27.52 -8.71 -16.22
N LYS A 115 28.00 -9.56 -15.32
CA LYS A 115 27.25 -10.00 -14.12
C LYS A 115 27.15 -8.92 -13.04
N GLN A 116 28.04 -7.94 -13.06
CA GLN A 116 28.06 -6.87 -12.07
C GLN A 116 27.16 -5.73 -12.55
N VAL A 117 25.97 -5.64 -11.97
CA VAL A 117 25.07 -4.50 -12.21
C VAL A 117 25.16 -3.56 -11.02
N THR A 118 25.55 -2.31 -11.27
CA THR A 118 25.61 -1.26 -10.24
C THR A 118 24.23 -0.68 -9.97
N MET A 119 24.04 -0.07 -8.79
CA MET A 119 22.78 0.62 -8.46
C MET A 119 22.44 1.73 -9.44
N THR A 120 23.44 2.44 -9.97
CA THR A 120 23.25 3.50 -10.97
C THR A 120 22.71 2.93 -12.28
N GLU A 121 23.31 1.85 -12.79
CA GLU A 121 22.84 1.17 -14.00
C GLU A 121 21.42 0.61 -13.80
N LEU A 122 21.18 -0.02 -12.64
CA LEU A 122 19.87 -0.56 -12.28
C LEU A 122 18.78 0.54 -12.26
N ASN A 123 19.05 1.66 -11.58
CA ASN A 123 18.12 2.77 -11.49
C ASN A 123 17.85 3.42 -12.86
N ALA A 124 18.87 3.50 -13.72
CA ALA A 124 18.70 4.01 -15.09
C ALA A 124 17.77 3.10 -15.92
N ILE A 125 17.95 1.77 -15.82
CA ILE A 125 17.11 0.79 -16.52
C ILE A 125 15.67 0.85 -16.00
N ILE A 126 15.46 0.87 -14.67
CA ILE A 126 14.12 0.98 -14.08
C ILE A 126 13.42 2.26 -14.54
N GLY A 127 14.13 3.39 -14.53
CA GLY A 127 13.59 4.67 -15.00
C GLY A 127 13.17 4.64 -16.47
N GLN A 128 13.99 4.03 -17.34
CA GLN A 128 13.65 3.85 -18.75
C GLN A 128 12.43 2.95 -18.95
N GLN A 129 12.35 1.83 -18.23
CA GLN A 129 11.22 0.89 -18.30
C GLN A 129 9.92 1.56 -17.83
N GLN A 130 9.98 2.38 -16.78
CA GLN A 130 8.83 3.13 -16.27
C GLN A 130 8.29 4.12 -17.30
N GLN A 131 9.17 4.85 -17.99
CA GLN A 131 8.76 5.77 -19.06
C GLN A 131 8.07 5.03 -20.22
N GLN A 132 8.58 3.87 -20.61
CA GLN A 132 7.96 3.05 -21.66
C GLN A 132 6.59 2.51 -21.23
N GLY A 133 6.46 2.03 -19.98
CA GLY A 133 5.19 1.58 -19.43
C GLY A 133 4.13 2.68 -19.41
N LEU A 134 4.51 3.91 -19.05
CA LEU A 134 3.63 5.08 -19.09
C LEU A 134 3.16 5.41 -20.52
N GLN A 135 4.05 5.32 -21.51
CA GLN A 135 3.68 5.52 -22.91
C GLN A 135 2.66 4.48 -23.39
N GLN A 136 2.83 3.20 -23.00
CA GLN A 136 1.87 2.15 -23.34
C GLN A 136 0.50 2.36 -22.67
N LEU A 137 0.48 2.78 -21.40
CA LEU A 137 -0.76 3.09 -20.70
C LEU A 137 -1.50 4.26 -21.36
N LEU A 138 -0.79 5.33 -21.71
CA LEU A 138 -1.37 6.46 -22.44
C LEU A 138 -1.98 5.99 -23.76
N GLN A 139 -1.31 5.10 -24.49
CA GLN A 139 -1.82 4.60 -25.77
C GLN A 139 -3.08 3.73 -25.61
N GLN A 140 -3.17 2.94 -24.53
CA GLN A 140 -4.40 2.18 -24.20
C GLN A 140 -5.56 3.11 -23.83
N ILE A 141 -5.30 4.18 -23.09
CA ILE A 141 -6.33 5.17 -22.75
C ILE A 141 -6.84 5.89 -24.01
N HIS A 142 -5.95 6.28 -24.92
CA HIS A 142 -6.34 6.88 -26.20
C HIS A 142 -7.13 5.90 -27.09
N ALA A 143 -6.77 4.61 -27.09
CA ALA A 143 -7.49 3.59 -27.85
C ALA A 143 -8.91 3.32 -27.33
N GLN A 144 -9.16 3.45 -26.02
CA GLN A 144 -10.50 3.33 -25.43
C GLN A 144 -11.38 4.57 -25.62
N GLN A 145 -10.80 5.73 -25.98
CA GLN A 145 -11.54 6.97 -26.21
C GLN A 145 -11.92 7.21 -27.68
N MET A 146 -11.52 6.33 -28.61
CA MET A 146 -11.98 6.39 -30.00
C MET A 146 -13.46 5.98 -30.04
N PRO A 147 -14.39 6.88 -30.39
CA PRO A 147 -15.79 6.49 -30.55
C PRO A 147 -15.86 5.55 -31.74
N HIS A 148 -16.50 4.38 -31.55
CA HIS A 148 -16.94 3.54 -32.65
C HIS A 148 -17.87 4.39 -33.52
N GLY A 149 -17.32 4.94 -34.61
CA GLY A 149 -18.07 5.70 -35.60
C GLY A 149 -19.02 4.77 -36.37
N PRO A 150 -20.16 5.31 -36.85
CA PRO A 150 -21.25 4.54 -37.47
C PRO A 150 -20.84 3.81 -38.76
#